data_AF-G9KQS3-F1
#
_entry.id   AF-G9KQS3-F1
#
_cell.length_a   1.000
_cell.length_b   1.000
_cell.length_c   1.000
_cell.angle_alpha   90.00
_cell.angle_beta   90.00
_cell.angle_gamma   90.00
#
_symmetry.space_group_name_H-M   'P 1'
#
loop_
_entity.id
_entity.type
_entity.pdbx_description
1 polymer ?
#
loop_
_entity_poly.entity_id
_entity_poly.type
_entity_poly.pdbx_seq_one_letter_code
_entity_poly.pdbx_strand_id
1 'polypeptide(L)'
;SGSVMSERVSGLAGSIYREFERLIHCYDEEVVKELMPLVVNVLENLDSVLSENQEHEVELELLREDNEQLLTQYEREKALRKQAEEKFIEFEDALEQEKKELQTQVEHYEFQTRQLELKAKNYADQISRLEERESEMKKEYNALHQRHTEMIQTYVE
;
A
#
# COMPACT_ATOMS: atom_id res chain seq x y z
N SER A 1 9.19 -49.06 -14.05
CA SER A 1 10.58 -49.19 -13.57
C SER A 1 10.51 -49.92 -12.25
N GLY A 2 11.03 -51.15 -12.15
CA GLY A 2 10.95 -51.91 -10.91
C GLY A 2 11.70 -51.17 -9.81
N SER A 3 11.02 -50.89 -8.69
CA SER A 3 11.67 -50.33 -7.51
C SER A 3 12.79 -51.27 -7.10
N VAL A 4 14.01 -50.73 -7.00
CA VAL A 4 15.16 -51.49 -6.51
C VAL A 4 14.91 -51.70 -5.02
N MET A 5 14.73 -52.95 -4.58
CA MET A 5 14.52 -53.26 -3.17
C MET A 5 15.54 -52.52 -2.31
N SER A 6 15.06 -51.91 -1.23
CA SER A 6 15.87 -51.23 -0.24
C SER A 6 17.06 -52.10 0.17
N GLU A 7 18.26 -51.54 0.19
CA GLU A 7 19.49 -52.27 0.57
C GLU A 7 19.35 -52.94 1.94
N ARG A 8 18.55 -52.34 2.83
CA ARG A 8 18.25 -52.90 4.15
C ARG A 8 17.37 -54.15 4.06
N VAL A 9 16.35 -54.14 3.19
CA VAL A 9 15.45 -55.28 2.99
C VAL A 9 16.15 -56.38 2.20
N SER A 10 16.98 -56.03 1.21
CA SER A 10 17.83 -56.97 0.48
C SER A 10 18.83 -57.69 1.40
N GLY A 11 19.49 -56.94 2.30
CA GLY A 11 20.39 -57.53 3.30
C GLY A 11 19.69 -58.44 4.31
N LEU A 12 18.46 -58.07 4.72
CA LEU A 12 17.63 -58.90 5.60
C LEU A 12 17.16 -60.18 4.89
N ALA A 13 16.67 -60.05 3.65
CA ALA A 13 16.28 -61.16 2.80
C ALA A 13 17.43 -62.15 2.61
N GLY A 14 18.63 -61.65 2.26
CA GLY A 14 19.81 -62.50 2.12
C GLY A 14 20.23 -63.22 3.40
N SER A 15 20.00 -62.62 4.57
CA SER A 15 20.26 -63.28 5.86
C SER A 15 19.22 -64.35 6.18
N ILE A 16 17.93 -64.09 5.91
CA ILE A 16 16.83 -65.04 6.15
C ILE A 16 16.92 -66.23 5.19
N TYR A 17 17.19 -66.00 3.90
CA TYR A 17 17.35 -67.08 2.93
C TYR A 17 18.53 -68.00 3.27
N ARG A 18 19.63 -67.46 3.81
CA ARG A 18 20.76 -68.27 4.28
C ARG A 18 20.38 -69.16 5.47
N GLU A 19 19.51 -68.69 6.37
CA GLU A 19 18.98 -69.54 7.45
C GLU A 19 18.03 -70.62 6.93
N PHE A 20 17.20 -70.28 5.94
CA PHE A 20 16.35 -71.27 5.28
C PHE A 20 17.17 -72.35 4.58
N GLU A 21 18.24 -72.00 3.87
CA GLU A 21 19.16 -72.99 3.28
C GLU A 21 19.73 -73.95 4.34
N ARG A 22 20.11 -73.44 5.53
CA ARG A 22 20.58 -74.28 6.64
C ARG A 22 19.48 -75.22 7.17
N LEU A 23 18.26 -74.72 7.31
CA LEU A 23 17.12 -75.52 7.78
C LEU A 23 16.75 -76.62 6.80
N ILE A 24 16.69 -76.30 5.51
CA ILE A 24 16.44 -77.26 4.43
C ILE A 24 17.51 -78.36 4.44
N HIS A 25 18.78 -77.99 4.59
CA HIS A 25 19.88 -78.96 4.63
C HIS A 25 19.77 -79.94 5.82
N CYS A 26 19.27 -79.49 6.97
CA CYS A 26 19.17 -80.32 8.18
C CYS A 26 17.84 -81.10 8.29
N TYR A 27 16.75 -80.57 7.74
CA TYR A 27 15.38 -81.02 8.02
C TYR A 27 14.48 -81.19 6.79
N ASP A 28 15.03 -81.07 5.57
CA ASP A 28 14.31 -81.10 4.29
C ASP A 28 13.47 -79.83 4.00
N GLU A 29 12.98 -79.69 2.77
CA GLU A 29 12.27 -78.49 2.29
C GLU A 29 10.88 -78.31 2.92
N GLU A 30 10.23 -79.42 3.32
CA GLU A 30 8.88 -79.39 3.87
C GLU A 30 8.75 -78.54 5.15
N VAL A 31 9.84 -78.33 5.93
CA VAL A 31 9.80 -77.49 7.14
C VAL A 31 9.69 -75.99 6.88
N VAL A 32 10.04 -75.51 5.68
CA VAL A 32 9.99 -74.08 5.32
C VAL A 32 8.91 -73.75 4.29
N LYS A 33 8.28 -74.75 3.69
CA LYS A 33 7.34 -74.63 2.57
C LYS A 33 6.19 -73.65 2.80
N GLU A 34 5.58 -73.67 3.99
CA GLU A 34 4.50 -72.74 4.34
C GLU A 34 5.02 -71.39 4.90
N LEU A 35 6.24 -71.37 5.43
CA LEU A 35 6.84 -70.19 6.04
C LEU A 35 7.47 -69.26 5.00
N MET A 36 8.03 -69.82 3.93
CA MET A 36 8.73 -69.05 2.89
C MET A 36 7.80 -68.03 2.19
N PRO A 37 6.56 -68.36 1.79
CA PRO A 37 5.63 -67.37 1.23
C PRO A 37 5.29 -66.26 2.22
N LEU A 38 5.16 -66.56 3.51
CA LEU A 38 4.88 -65.56 4.54
C LEU A 38 6.05 -64.59 4.70
N VAL A 39 7.28 -65.10 4.71
CA VAL A 39 8.49 -64.27 4.79
C VAL A 39 8.67 -63.41 3.55
N VAL A 40 8.45 -63.97 2.34
CA VAL A 40 8.46 -63.20 1.09
C VAL A 40 7.46 -62.05 1.16
N ASN A 41 6.20 -62.34 1.53
CA ASN A 41 5.17 -61.33 1.66
C ASN A 41 5.53 -60.26 2.71
N VAL A 42 6.14 -60.64 3.83
CA VAL A 42 6.61 -59.66 4.85
C VAL A 42 7.72 -58.77 4.28
N LEU A 43 8.67 -59.33 3.55
CA LEU A 43 9.78 -58.57 2.94
C LEU A 43 9.26 -57.62 1.84
N GLU A 44 8.33 -58.07 1.00
CA GLU A 44 7.69 -57.23 -0.03
C GLU A 44 6.88 -56.08 0.59
N ASN A 45 6.08 -56.36 1.63
CA ASN A 45 5.33 -55.31 2.33
C ASN A 45 6.26 -54.32 3.03
N LEU A 46 7.36 -54.80 3.64
CA LEU A 46 8.36 -53.93 4.26
C LEU A 46 9.04 -53.02 3.23
N ASP A 47 9.36 -53.55 2.06
CA ASP A 47 9.95 -52.78 0.97
C ASP A 47 8.98 -51.72 0.44
N SER A 48 7.71 -52.07 0.25
CA SER A 48 6.65 -51.13 -0.15
C SER A 48 6.50 -49.98 0.85
N VAL A 49 6.37 -50.29 2.14
CA VAL A 49 6.22 -49.27 3.20
C VAL A 49 7.46 -48.38 3.31
N LEU A 50 8.67 -48.93 3.12
CA LEU A 50 9.88 -48.12 3.11
C LEU A 50 9.96 -47.18 1.91
N SER A 51 9.53 -47.63 0.73
CA SER A 51 9.46 -46.79 -0.47
C SER A 51 8.46 -45.65 -0.29
N GLU A 52 7.25 -45.96 0.18
CA GLU A 52 6.22 -44.95 0.49
C GLU A 52 6.72 -43.94 1.54
N ASN A 53 7.39 -44.41 2.59
CA ASN A 53 7.91 -43.52 3.62
C ASN A 53 9.03 -42.59 3.10
N GLN A 54 9.88 -43.07 2.18
CA GLN A 54 10.87 -42.22 1.52
C GLN A 54 10.21 -41.15 0.63
N GLU A 55 9.17 -41.51 -0.12
CA GLU A 55 8.42 -40.55 -0.93
C GLU A 55 7.77 -39.48 -0.04
N HIS A 56 7.19 -39.88 1.09
CA HIS A 56 6.62 -38.96 2.06
C HIS A 56 7.68 -38.05 2.71
N GLU A 57 8.87 -38.57 3.02
CA GLU A 57 9.98 -37.76 3.55
C GLU A 57 10.42 -36.69 2.54
N VAL A 58 10.50 -37.02 1.25
CA VAL A 58 10.82 -36.07 0.19
C VAL A 58 9.72 -35.01 0.05
N GLU A 59 8.45 -35.41 0.06
CA GLU A 59 7.33 -34.46 0.00
C GLU A 59 7.33 -33.51 1.20
N LEU A 60 7.60 -34.02 2.40
CA LEU A 60 7.73 -33.20 3.61
C LEU A 60 8.86 -32.19 3.52
N GLU A 61 9.99 -32.55 2.92
CA GLU A 61 11.13 -31.64 2.74
C GLU A 61 10.81 -30.53 1.73
N LEU A 62 10.16 -30.88 0.62
CA LEU A 62 9.67 -29.89 -0.36
C LEU A 62 8.67 -28.91 0.24
N LEU A 63 7.70 -29.42 1.01
CA LEU A 63 6.72 -28.57 1.70
C LEU A 63 7.36 -27.65 2.74
N ARG A 64 8.42 -28.10 3.42
CA ARG A 64 9.19 -27.27 4.35
C ARG A 64 9.92 -26.15 3.64
N GLU A 65 10.57 -26.45 2.51
CA GLU A 65 11.26 -25.46 1.69
C GLU A 65 10.29 -24.41 1.15
N ASP A 66 9.15 -24.84 0.60
CA ASP A 66 8.09 -23.94 0.13
C ASP A 66 7.56 -23.04 1.26
N ASN A 67 7.40 -23.59 2.47
CA ASN A 67 6.95 -22.81 3.63
C ASN A 67 7.98 -21.75 4.04
N GLU A 68 9.27 -22.08 4.04
CA GLU A 68 10.35 -21.14 4.35
C GLU A 68 10.43 -20.00 3.32
N GLN A 69 10.26 -20.33 2.03
CA GLN A 69 10.18 -19.33 0.97
C GLN A 69 8.97 -18.41 1.14
N LEU A 70 7.80 -18.96 1.44
CA LEU A 70 6.58 -18.18 1.70
C LEU A 70 6.73 -17.26 2.92
N LEU A 71 7.34 -17.73 4.00
CA LEU A 71 7.63 -16.90 5.18
C LEU A 71 8.56 -15.74 4.83
N THR A 72 9.62 -15.99 4.08
CA THR A 72 10.56 -14.95 3.63
C THR A 72 9.86 -13.88 2.77
N GLN A 73 8.99 -14.31 1.86
CA GLN A 73 8.20 -13.39 1.03
C GLN A 73 7.21 -12.58 1.86
N TYR A 74 6.52 -13.23 2.80
CA TYR A 74 5.60 -12.57 3.71
C TYR A 74 6.29 -11.49 4.56
N GLU A 75 7.47 -11.77 5.11
CA GLU A 75 8.22 -10.81 5.91
C GLU A 75 8.67 -9.61 5.07
N ARG A 76 9.13 -9.85 3.84
CA ARG A 76 9.47 -8.79 2.89
C ARG A 76 8.27 -7.89 2.59
N GLU A 77 7.13 -8.49 2.27
CA GLU A 77 5.91 -7.73 1.95
C GLU A 77 5.40 -6.94 3.15
N LYS A 78 5.45 -7.54 4.35
CA LYS A 78 5.13 -6.87 5.60
C LYS A 78 6.02 -5.65 5.85
N ALA A 79 7.32 -5.75 5.57
CA ALA A 79 8.25 -4.63 5.70
C ALA A 79 7.97 -3.52 4.68
N LEU A 80 7.71 -3.88 3.42
CA LEU A 80 7.34 -2.93 2.37
C LEU A 80 6.04 -2.21 2.68
N ARG A 81 5.03 -2.93 3.18
CA ARG A 81 3.76 -2.34 3.58
C ARG A 81 3.93 -1.36 4.74
N LYS A 82 4.72 -1.72 5.76
CA LYS A 82 5.03 -0.81 6.87
C LYS A 82 5.71 0.48 6.36
N GLN A 83 6.68 0.36 5.45
CA GLN A 83 7.34 1.54 4.87
C GLN A 83 6.37 2.40 4.06
N ALA A 84 5.44 1.79 3.33
CA ALA A 84 4.42 2.53 2.58
C ALA A 84 3.44 3.25 3.51
N GLU A 85 3.04 2.62 4.61
CA GLU A 85 2.20 3.21 5.65
C GLU A 85 2.90 4.42 6.31
N GLU A 86 4.19 4.31 6.65
CA GLU A 86 4.99 5.42 7.20
C GLU A 86 5.05 6.61 6.23
N LYS A 87 5.34 6.36 4.95
CA LYS A 87 5.35 7.42 3.92
C LYS A 87 3.99 8.07 3.73
N PHE A 88 2.92 7.29 3.81
CA PHE A 88 1.57 7.82 3.67
C PHE A 88 1.25 8.83 4.77
N ILE A 89 1.62 8.51 6.02
CA ILE A 89 1.45 9.43 7.16
C ILE A 89 2.26 10.71 6.94
N GLU A 90 3.53 10.60 6.51
CA GLU A 90 4.36 11.78 6.21
C GLU A 90 3.73 12.69 5.14
N PHE A 91 3.14 12.09 4.09
CA PHE A 91 2.42 12.84 3.06
C PHE A 91 1.13 13.49 3.57
N GLU A 92 0.37 12.78 4.40
CA GLU A 92 -0.86 13.31 5.00
C GLU A 92 -0.56 14.52 5.90
N ASP A 93 0.47 14.42 6.74
CA ASP A 93 0.91 15.52 7.61
C ASP A 93 1.37 16.74 6.80
N ALA A 94 2.15 16.53 5.73
CA ALA A 94 2.62 17.59 4.84
C ALA A 94 1.45 18.29 4.12
N LEU A 95 0.49 17.52 3.61
CA LEU A 95 -0.70 18.06 2.95
C LEU A 95 -1.60 18.84 3.91
N GLU A 96 -1.78 18.35 5.14
CA GLU A 96 -2.57 19.05 6.15
C GLU A 96 -1.88 20.34 6.61
N GLN A 97 -0.55 20.37 6.66
CA GLN A 97 0.20 21.60 6.89
C GLN A 97 0.01 22.61 5.75
N GLU A 98 0.22 22.21 4.50
CA GLU A 98 0.03 23.09 3.32
C GLU A 98 -1.38 23.65 3.27
N LYS A 99 -2.39 22.81 3.54
CA LYS A 99 -3.79 23.22 3.61
C LYS A 99 -4.04 24.28 4.68
N LYS A 100 -3.45 24.15 5.88
CA LYS A 100 -3.56 25.15 6.95
C LYS A 100 -2.89 26.47 6.56
N GLU A 101 -1.74 26.40 5.90
CA GLU A 101 -1.03 27.59 5.41
C GLU A 101 -1.85 28.33 4.35
N LEU A 102 -2.40 27.60 3.37
CA LEU A 102 -3.29 28.15 2.35
C LEU A 102 -4.55 28.75 2.96
N GLN A 103 -5.16 28.09 3.94
CA GLN A 103 -6.35 28.60 4.61
C GLN A 103 -6.06 29.90 5.36
N THR A 104 -4.92 29.97 6.06
CA THR A 104 -4.44 31.21 6.70
C THR A 104 -4.26 32.34 5.67
N GLN A 105 -3.72 32.02 4.49
CA GLN A 105 -3.53 32.99 3.43
C GLN A 105 -4.85 33.48 2.82
N VAL A 106 -5.83 32.59 2.67
CA VAL A 106 -7.19 32.96 2.24
C VAL A 106 -7.82 33.92 3.24
N GLU A 107 -7.79 33.61 4.54
CA GLU A 107 -8.32 34.50 5.59
C GLU A 107 -7.64 35.88 5.57
N HIS A 108 -6.31 35.91 5.34
CA HIS A 108 -5.57 37.16 5.20
C HIS A 108 -6.06 37.99 4.01
N TYR A 109 -6.23 37.38 2.84
CA TYR A 109 -6.70 38.09 1.64
C TYR A 109 -8.17 38.51 1.73
N GLU A 110 -9.02 37.72 2.38
CA GLU A 110 -10.40 38.11 2.66
C GLU A 110 -10.46 39.36 3.55
N PHE A 111 -9.64 39.40 4.60
CA PHE A 111 -9.54 40.57 5.46
C PHE A 111 -9.01 41.80 4.71
N GLN A 112 -7.96 41.63 3.90
CA GLN A 112 -7.42 42.70 3.08
C GLN A 112 -8.46 43.24 2.08
N THR A 113 -9.24 42.36 1.45
CA THR A 113 -10.30 42.72 0.52
C THR A 113 -11.35 43.58 1.21
N ARG A 114 -11.85 43.17 2.38
CA ARG A 114 -12.82 43.97 3.16
C ARG A 114 -12.28 45.34 3.54
N GLN A 115 -11.00 45.45 3.88
CA GLN A 115 -10.38 46.76 4.15
C GLN A 115 -10.34 47.66 2.91
N LEU A 116 -9.99 47.09 1.75
CA LEU A 116 -9.93 47.83 0.50
C LEU A 116 -11.33 48.28 0.06
N GLU A 117 -12.35 47.45 0.21
CA GLU A 117 -13.75 47.81 -0.04
C GLU A 117 -14.20 48.99 0.82
N LEU A 118 -13.87 48.98 2.12
CA LEU A 118 -14.18 50.10 3.01
C LEU A 118 -13.46 51.39 2.58
N LYS A 119 -12.17 51.31 2.22
CA LYS A 119 -11.41 52.45 1.71
C LYS A 119 -12.02 52.98 0.40
N ALA A 120 -12.38 52.10 -0.53
CA ALA A 120 -13.01 52.47 -1.78
C ALA A 120 -14.34 53.21 -1.56
N LYS A 121 -15.17 52.71 -0.63
CA LYS A 121 -16.42 53.37 -0.23
C LYS A 121 -16.16 54.77 0.34
N ASN A 122 -15.19 54.91 1.24
CA ASN A 122 -14.83 56.21 1.82
C ASN A 122 -14.36 57.22 0.76
N TYR A 123 -13.56 56.77 -0.22
CA TYR A 123 -13.13 57.63 -1.32
C TYR A 123 -14.30 58.01 -2.24
N ALA A 124 -15.22 57.09 -2.52
CA ALA A 124 -16.42 57.39 -3.31
C ALA A 124 -17.28 58.48 -2.62
N ASP A 125 -17.50 58.35 -1.31
CA ASP A 125 -18.23 59.35 -0.52
C ASP A 125 -17.51 60.72 -0.52
N GLN A 126 -16.18 60.73 -0.46
CA GLN A 126 -15.39 61.95 -0.54
C GLN A 126 -15.50 62.63 -1.90
N ILE A 127 -15.42 61.87 -2.99
CA ILE A 127 -15.55 62.37 -4.37
C ILE A 127 -16.93 63.01 -4.55
N SER A 128 -18.00 62.32 -4.13
CA SER A 128 -19.36 62.85 -4.23
C SER A 128 -19.53 64.22 -3.55
N ARG A 129 -18.97 64.40 -2.35
CA ARG A 129 -18.99 65.70 -1.65
C ARG A 129 -18.21 66.80 -2.39
N LEU A 130 -17.09 66.44 -3.02
CA LEU A 130 -16.30 67.39 -3.81
C LEU A 130 -17.05 67.81 -5.08
N GLU A 131 -17.72 66.87 -5.74
CA GLU A 131 -18.55 67.13 -6.93
C GLU A 131 -19.74 68.06 -6.60
N GLU A 132 -20.39 67.86 -5.45
CA GLU A 132 -21.45 68.76 -4.96
C GLU A 132 -20.92 70.19 -4.75
N ARG A 133 -19.80 70.33 -4.05
CA ARG A 133 -19.17 71.64 -3.82
C ARG A 133 -18.73 72.31 -5.12
N GLU A 134 -18.19 71.56 -6.07
CA GLU A 134 -17.83 72.08 -7.39
C GLU A 134 -19.08 72.58 -8.14
N SER A 135 -20.18 71.84 -8.08
CA SER A 135 -21.46 72.23 -8.67
C SER A 135 -22.01 73.53 -8.07
N GLU A 136 -21.96 73.68 -6.74
CA GLU A 136 -22.32 74.92 -6.04
C GLU A 136 -21.48 76.11 -6.47
N MET A 137 -20.14 75.96 -6.47
CA MET A 137 -19.22 77.02 -6.92
C MET A 137 -19.47 77.41 -8.38
N LYS A 138 -19.75 76.45 -9.27
CA LYS A 138 -20.13 76.73 -10.67
C LYS A 138 -21.41 77.55 -10.76
N LYS A 139 -22.42 77.25 -9.95
CA LYS A 139 -23.67 78.04 -9.90
C LYS A 139 -23.41 79.46 -9.42
N GLU A 140 -22.64 79.64 -8.35
CA GLU A 140 -22.28 80.97 -7.82
C GLU A 140 -21.46 81.78 -8.83
N TYR A 141 -20.47 81.16 -9.48
CA TYR A 141 -19.67 81.80 -10.52
C TYR A 141 -20.54 82.26 -11.69
N ASN A 142 -21.45 81.41 -12.18
CA ASN A 142 -22.35 81.77 -13.29
C ASN A 142 -23.27 82.93 -12.91
N ALA A 143 -23.82 82.94 -11.69
CA ALA A 143 -24.65 84.04 -11.19
C ALA A 143 -23.87 85.36 -11.08
N LEU A 144 -22.65 85.32 -10.56
CA LEU A 144 -21.77 86.49 -10.48
C LEU A 144 -21.40 87.01 -11.88
N HIS A 145 -21.07 86.11 -12.79
CA HIS A 145 -20.75 86.44 -14.18
C HIS A 145 -21.93 87.09 -14.91
N GLN A 146 -23.15 86.57 -14.70
CA GLN A 146 -24.37 87.17 -15.24
C GLN A 146 -24.56 88.60 -14.70
N ARG A 147 -24.48 88.79 -13.38
CA ARG A 147 -24.61 90.12 -12.76
C ARG A 147 -23.55 91.11 -13.26
N HIS A 148 -22.32 90.64 -13.45
CA HIS A 148 -21.23 91.45 -14.01
C HIS A 148 -21.51 91.85 -15.45
N THR A 149 -22.01 90.92 -16.27
CA THR A 149 -22.39 91.18 -17.66
C THR A 149 -23.53 92.19 -17.75
N GLU A 150 -24.58 92.03 -16.93
CA GLU A 150 -25.70 92.97 -16.84
C GLU A 150 -25.21 94.37 -16.44
N MET A 151 -24.31 94.46 -15.45
CA MET A 151 -23.72 95.74 -15.04
C MET A 151 -22.97 96.43 -16.20
N ILE A 152 -22.14 95.69 -16.94
CA ILE A 152 -21.43 96.25 -18.10
C ILE A 152 -22.41 96.76 -19.15
N GLN A 153 -23.48 96.01 -19.46
CA GLN A 153 -24.51 96.46 -20.40
C GLN A 153 -25.14 97.78 -19.97
N THR A 154 -25.46 97.94 -18.69
CA THR A 154 -26.01 99.20 -18.14
C THR A 154 -25.03 100.38 -18.22
N TYR A 155 -23.72 100.14 -18.29
CA TYR A 155 -22.70 101.19 -18.47
C TYR A 155 -22.38 101.50 -19.94
N VAL A 156 -22.78 100.63 -20.87
CA VAL A 156 -22.55 100.76 -22.32
C VAL A 156 -23.76 101.35 -23.05
N GLU A 157 -24.97 101.24 -22.46
CA GLU A 157 -26.18 102.02 -22.82
C GLU A 157 -26.14 103.46 -22.29
#